data_AF-A0A7Y2JLR2-F1
#
_entry.id   AF-A0A7Y2JLR2-F1
#
_cell.length_a   1.000
_cell.length_b   1.000
_cell.length_c   1.000
_cell.angle_alpha   90.00
_cell.angle_beta   90.00
_cell.angle_gamma   90.00
#
_symmetry.space_group_name_H-M   'P 1'
#
loop_
_entity.id
_entity.type
_entity.pdbx_description
1 polymer ?
#
loop_
_entity_poly.entity_id
_entity_poly.type
_entity_poly.pdbx_seq_one_letter_code
_entity_poly.pdbx_strand_id
1 'polypeptide(L)'
;MRIGYLGNYRTEKGSESIPDILDALGHKVSALPGNTQVEIVVQWPARIQSKPRKLIYVIKIMAIAARHFPRGRLRIKWYRGGIPTDEFLTLLKSLDLVLVPYDPGAYRYRGSGIIIDAVLARRPLVVNEGIGMKRHTQFGNAGAAEDSEEFAEEIIRMVATRHELGDNLEAARQDLLRQLDRTRALLASLA
;
A
#
# COMPACT_ATOMS: atom_id res chain seq x y z
N MET A 1 1.11 -13.72 -2.73
CA MET A 1 0.79 -12.29 -2.83
C MET A 1 1.79 -11.50 -2.00
N ARG A 2 2.31 -10.39 -2.53
CA ARG A 2 3.25 -9.49 -1.86
C ARG A 2 2.66 -8.08 -1.78
N ILE A 3 2.30 -7.67 -0.57
CA ILE A 3 1.60 -6.41 -0.29
C ILE A 3 2.60 -5.44 0.35
N GLY A 4 2.68 -4.21 -0.16
CA GLY A 4 3.56 -3.19 0.41
C GLY A 4 2.80 -2.10 1.15
N TYR A 5 3.06 -1.95 2.44
CA TYR A 5 2.82 -0.72 3.16
C TYR A 5 4.13 0.07 3.21
N LEU A 6 4.28 0.95 2.21
CA LEU A 6 5.48 1.74 2.02
C LEU A 6 5.22 3.14 2.55
N GLY A 7 5.96 3.54 3.57
CA GLY A 7 5.76 4.79 4.28
C GLY A 7 6.20 4.65 5.73
N ASN A 8 6.93 5.65 6.22
CA ASN A 8 7.29 5.72 7.64
C ASN A 8 6.04 5.55 8.53
N TYR A 9 6.19 4.83 9.64
CA TYR A 9 5.16 4.70 10.68
C TYR A 9 4.75 6.07 11.17
N ARG A 10 3.51 6.43 10.86
CA ARG A 10 2.86 7.65 11.29
C ARG A 10 1.37 7.38 11.37
N THR A 11 0.72 7.89 12.41
CA THR A 11 -0.70 7.67 12.65
C THR A 11 -1.54 8.13 11.47
N GLU A 12 -1.21 9.26 10.84
CA GLU A 12 -1.97 9.76 9.68
C GLU A 12 -1.84 8.90 8.41
N LYS A 13 -0.86 7.98 8.36
CA LYS A 13 -0.71 7.01 7.27
C LYS A 13 -1.42 5.68 7.56
N GLY A 14 -2.16 5.60 8.67
CA GLY A 14 -2.83 4.39 9.13
C GLY A 14 -1.88 3.29 9.58
N SER A 15 -0.72 3.64 10.11
CA SER A 15 0.17 2.62 10.67
C SER A 15 -0.50 1.81 11.78
N GLU A 16 -1.50 2.37 12.46
CA GLU A 16 -2.22 1.69 13.55
C GLU A 16 -3.32 0.74 13.06
N SER A 17 -3.84 0.91 11.83
CA SER A 17 -4.85 0.02 11.25
C SER A 17 -4.26 -1.22 10.59
N ILE A 18 -2.95 -1.24 10.32
CA ILE A 18 -2.27 -2.39 9.71
C ILE A 18 -2.61 -3.72 10.41
N PRO A 19 -2.47 -3.87 11.74
CA PRO A 19 -2.78 -5.13 12.40
C PRO A 19 -4.22 -5.57 12.14
N ASP A 20 -5.19 -4.66 12.20
CA ASP A 20 -6.60 -5.00 12.02
C ASP A 20 -6.90 -5.39 10.56
N ILE A 21 -6.28 -4.73 9.57
CA ILE A 21 -6.32 -5.13 8.15
C ILE A 21 -5.71 -6.53 7.96
N LEU A 22 -4.59 -6.82 8.63
CA LEU A 22 -3.97 -8.15 8.55
C LEU A 22 -4.85 -9.23 9.15
N ASP A 23 -5.60 -8.88 10.18
CA ASP A 23 -6.51 -9.80 10.84
C ASP A 23 -7.67 -10.18 9.94
N ALA A 24 -8.36 -9.19 9.37
CA ALA A 24 -9.42 -9.37 8.38
C ALA A 24 -8.91 -10.14 7.15
N LEU A 25 -7.71 -9.80 6.66
CA LEU A 25 -7.08 -10.51 5.54
C LEU A 25 -6.78 -11.96 5.88
N GLY A 26 -6.34 -12.25 7.11
CA GLY A 26 -6.07 -13.61 7.57
C GLY A 26 -7.30 -14.53 7.52
N HIS A 27 -8.46 -14.01 7.91
CA HIS A 27 -9.74 -14.72 7.81
C HIS A 27 -10.07 -15.07 6.35
N LYS A 28 -9.90 -14.13 5.41
CA LYS A 28 -10.22 -14.33 4.00
C LYS A 28 -9.21 -15.24 3.29
N VAL A 29 -7.91 -15.11 3.60
CA VAL A 29 -6.85 -15.95 3.01
C VAL A 29 -7.01 -17.42 3.40
N SER A 30 -7.50 -17.69 4.62
CA SER A 30 -7.77 -19.05 5.08
C SER A 30 -8.82 -19.79 4.24
N ALA A 31 -9.72 -19.04 3.57
CA ALA A 31 -10.73 -19.57 2.68
C ALA A 31 -10.28 -19.70 1.21
N LEU A 32 -9.08 -19.22 0.85
CA LEU A 32 -8.57 -19.32 -0.51
C LEU A 32 -8.06 -20.73 -0.82
N PRO A 33 -8.25 -21.24 -2.06
CA PRO A 33 -7.71 -22.54 -2.46
C PRO A 33 -6.17 -22.56 -2.41
N GLY A 34 -5.60 -23.60 -1.79
CA GLY A 34 -4.16 -23.93 -1.89
C GLY A 34 -3.26 -23.37 -0.78
N ASN A 35 -1.96 -23.24 -1.10
CA ASN A 35 -0.89 -22.77 -0.20
C ASN A 35 -0.54 -21.29 -0.48
N THR A 36 -1.55 -20.42 -0.61
CA THR A 36 -1.31 -19.00 -0.88
C THR A 36 -0.47 -18.37 0.21
N GLN A 37 0.76 -17.98 -0.15
CA GLN A 37 1.65 -17.25 0.74
C GLN A 37 1.38 -15.75 0.63
N VAL A 38 1.30 -15.09 1.78
CA VAL A 38 1.18 -13.65 1.92
C VAL A 38 2.51 -13.13 2.42
N GLU A 39 3.14 -12.24 1.67
CA GLU A 39 4.26 -11.43 2.15
C GLU A 39 3.80 -10.00 2.34
N ILE A 40 4.12 -9.43 3.51
CA ILE A 40 3.80 -8.05 3.83
C ILE A 40 5.09 -7.31 4.07
N VAL A 41 5.34 -6.34 3.21
CA VAL A 41 6.51 -5.47 3.31
C VAL A 41 6.09 -4.21 4.03
N VAL A 42 6.66 -4.01 5.21
CA VAL A 42 6.40 -2.84 6.06
C VAL A 42 7.68 -2.03 6.17
N GLN A 43 7.63 -0.77 5.77
CA GLN A 43 8.75 0.13 6.04
C GLN A 43 8.79 0.46 7.53
N TRP A 44 9.82 -0.06 8.19
CA TRP A 44 10.07 0.17 9.60
C TRP A 44 10.54 1.62 9.82
N PRO A 45 9.87 2.38 10.70
CA PRO A 45 10.21 3.77 10.97
C PRO A 45 11.59 3.92 11.61
N ALA A 46 12.39 4.83 11.06
CA ALA A 46 13.65 5.23 11.67
C ALA A 46 13.46 5.96 13.03
N ARG A 47 12.27 6.53 13.28
CA ARG A 47 11.96 7.37 14.47
C ARG A 47 10.54 7.10 15.00
N ILE A 48 10.29 5.96 15.65
CA ILE A 48 9.13 5.87 16.56
C ILE A 48 9.49 6.60 17.85
N GLN A 49 8.65 7.57 18.24
CA GLN A 49 8.88 8.41 19.43
C GLN A 49 8.72 7.67 20.77
N SER A 50 8.07 6.49 20.85
CA SER A 50 7.93 5.73 22.10
C SER A 50 8.15 4.21 21.95
N LYS A 51 9.10 3.66 22.72
CA LYS A 51 9.42 2.22 22.78
C LYS A 51 8.22 1.29 23.08
N PRO A 52 7.24 1.63 23.95
CA PRO A 52 6.14 0.70 24.26
C PRO A 52 5.14 0.53 23.12
N ARG A 53 4.78 1.59 22.38
CA ARG A 53 3.85 1.48 21.23
C ARG A 53 4.41 0.58 20.13
N LYS A 54 5.73 0.67 19.90
CA LYS A 54 6.46 -0.22 19.00
C LYS A 54 6.32 -1.68 19.37
N LEU A 55 6.49 -2.00 20.66
CA LEU A 55 6.41 -3.37 21.15
C LEU A 55 4.99 -3.92 20.98
N ILE A 56 3.97 -3.15 21.36
CA ILE A 56 2.57 -3.52 21.19
C ILE A 56 2.23 -3.80 19.72
N TYR A 57 2.66 -2.92 18.81
CA TYR A 57 2.43 -3.09 17.37
C TYR A 57 3.02 -4.41 16.84
N VAL A 58 4.26 -4.72 17.20
CA VAL A 58 4.91 -5.99 16.82
C VAL A 58 4.19 -7.18 17.44
N ILE A 59 3.83 -7.12 18.73
CA ILE A 59 3.12 -8.21 19.41
C ILE A 59 1.79 -8.49 18.73
N LYS A 60 0.99 -7.45 18.42
CA LYS A 60 -0.28 -7.61 17.71
C LYS A 60 -0.09 -8.34 16.38
N ILE A 61 0.86 -7.86 15.57
CA ILE A 61 1.17 -8.47 14.27
C ILE A 61 1.62 -9.94 14.41
N MET A 62 2.46 -10.26 15.40
CA MET A 62 2.90 -11.62 15.65
C MET A 62 1.76 -12.52 16.13
N ALA A 63 0.85 -12.01 16.96
CA ALA A 63 -0.33 -12.74 17.41
C ALA A 63 -1.29 -13.05 16.25
N ILE A 64 -1.52 -12.08 15.36
CA ILE A 64 -2.30 -12.26 14.13
C ILE A 64 -1.64 -13.31 13.22
N ALA A 65 -0.32 -13.21 13.03
CA ALA A 65 0.44 -14.19 12.26
C ALA A 65 0.27 -15.61 12.81
N ALA A 66 0.36 -15.78 14.12
CA ALA A 66 0.20 -17.07 14.78
C ALA A 66 -1.24 -17.62 14.66
N ARG A 67 -2.25 -16.74 14.73
CA ARG A 67 -3.67 -17.12 14.65
C ARG A 67 -4.08 -17.55 13.25
N HIS A 68 -3.77 -16.74 12.24
CA HIS A 68 -4.35 -16.91 10.89
C HIS A 68 -3.43 -17.55 9.88
N PHE A 69 -2.12 -17.62 10.16
CA PHE A 69 -1.13 -18.10 9.21
C PHE A 69 -0.28 -19.25 9.77
N PRO A 70 -0.89 -20.31 10.33
CA PRO A 70 -0.14 -21.48 10.78
C PRO A 70 0.61 -22.09 9.58
N ARG A 71 1.86 -22.54 9.82
CA ARG A 71 2.80 -23.09 8.81
C ARG A 71 3.49 -22.07 7.89
N GLY A 72 3.68 -20.83 8.34
CA GLY A 72 4.53 -19.86 7.63
C GLY A 72 3.90 -19.28 6.37
N ARG A 73 2.57 -19.28 6.29
CA ARG A 73 1.82 -18.68 5.18
C ARG A 73 1.88 -17.15 5.15
N LEU A 74 2.28 -16.53 6.26
CA LEU A 74 2.57 -15.09 6.34
C LEU A 74 4.07 -14.88 6.55
N ARG A 75 4.67 -14.10 5.66
CA ARG A 75 6.02 -13.57 5.81
C ARG A 75 5.95 -12.06 6.02
N ILE A 76 6.56 -11.56 7.08
CA ILE A 76 6.61 -10.12 7.34
C ILE A 76 8.04 -9.65 7.11
N LYS A 77 8.22 -8.80 6.10
CA LYS A 77 9.51 -8.22 5.76
C LYS A 77 9.57 -6.77 6.26
N TRP A 78 10.38 -6.56 7.27
CA TRP A 78 10.63 -5.24 7.86
C TRP A 78 11.81 -4.56 7.16
N TYR A 79 11.58 -3.40 6.54
CA TYR A 79 12.65 -2.56 5.99
C TYR A 79 13.06 -1.49 6.99
N ARG A 80 14.22 -1.61 7.61
CA ARG A 80 14.71 -0.65 8.61
C ARG A 80 15.39 0.54 7.95
N GLY A 81 14.93 1.76 8.29
CA GLY A 81 15.57 3.00 7.86
C GLY A 81 15.09 3.52 6.51
N GLY A 82 15.88 4.43 5.93
CA GLY A 82 15.68 4.88 4.56
C GLY A 82 16.05 3.76 3.59
N ILE A 83 15.20 3.53 2.59
CA ILE A 83 15.48 2.56 1.52
C ILE A 83 16.18 3.35 0.40
N PRO A 84 17.38 2.93 -0.06
CA PRO A 84 18.02 3.55 -1.22
C PRO A 84 17.09 3.54 -2.44
N THR A 85 17.20 4.55 -3.31
CA THR A 85 16.28 4.73 -4.44
C THR A 85 16.16 3.49 -5.32
N ASP A 86 17.29 2.89 -5.72
CA ASP A 86 17.29 1.72 -6.61
C ASP A 86 16.67 0.47 -5.93
N GLU A 87 16.92 0.32 -4.64
CA GLU A 87 16.30 -0.73 -3.82
C GLU A 87 14.81 -0.51 -3.65
N PHE A 88 14.38 0.74 -3.47
CA PHE A 88 12.97 1.11 -3.36
C PHE A 88 12.22 0.82 -4.65
N LEU A 89 12.80 1.17 -5.81
CA LEU A 89 12.22 0.87 -7.12
C LEU A 89 12.12 -0.63 -7.38
N THR A 90 13.17 -1.37 -7.03
CA THR A 90 13.18 -2.85 -7.14
C THR A 90 12.13 -3.46 -6.23
N LEU A 91 12.03 -2.97 -5.00
CA LEU A 91 11.00 -3.38 -4.04
C LEU A 91 9.60 -3.11 -4.60
N LEU A 92 9.33 -1.87 -5.02
CA LEU A 92 8.02 -1.46 -5.53
C LEU A 92 7.58 -2.29 -6.73
N LYS A 93 8.49 -2.56 -7.68
CA LYS A 93 8.24 -3.45 -8.83
C LYS A 93 7.96 -4.91 -8.45
N SER A 94 8.42 -5.34 -7.29
CA SER A 94 8.19 -6.70 -6.80
C SER A 94 6.86 -6.88 -6.06
N LEU A 95 6.14 -5.79 -5.77
CA LEU A 95 4.85 -5.84 -5.09
C LEU A 95 3.73 -6.22 -6.05
N ASP A 96 2.78 -7.01 -5.56
CA ASP A 96 1.52 -7.24 -6.25
C ASP A 96 0.55 -6.07 -6.06
N LEU A 97 0.62 -5.40 -4.90
CA LEU A 97 -0.24 -4.27 -4.54
C LEU A 97 0.41 -3.36 -3.49
N VAL A 98 0.06 -2.08 -3.51
CA VAL A 98 0.45 -1.08 -2.51
C VAL A 98 -0.74 -0.70 -1.63
N LEU A 99 -0.56 -0.80 -0.32
CA LEU A 99 -1.57 -0.47 0.69
C LEU A 99 -1.36 0.96 1.19
N VAL A 100 -2.42 1.78 1.14
CA VAL A 100 -2.39 3.19 1.51
C VAL A 100 -3.57 3.51 2.44
N PRO A 101 -3.53 3.03 3.70
CA PRO A 101 -4.62 3.15 4.64
C PRO A 101 -4.58 4.53 5.34
N TYR A 102 -4.53 5.60 4.56
CA TYR A 102 -4.29 6.94 5.08
C TYR A 102 -5.54 7.54 5.70
N ASP A 103 -5.36 8.31 6.78
CA ASP A 103 -6.44 9.07 7.39
C ASP A 103 -7.03 10.08 6.37
N PRO A 104 -8.32 9.95 6.00
CA PRO A 104 -8.97 10.87 5.07
C PRO A 104 -8.97 12.31 5.59
N GLY A 105 -9.00 12.53 6.90
CA GLY A 105 -8.91 13.86 7.51
C GLY A 105 -7.58 14.53 7.19
N ALA A 106 -6.47 13.84 7.42
CA ALA A 106 -5.12 14.33 7.15
C ALA A 106 -4.77 14.40 5.65
N TYR A 107 -5.29 13.49 4.82
CA TYR A 107 -4.93 13.37 3.40
C TYR A 107 -5.98 13.91 2.42
N ARG A 108 -7.06 14.56 2.88
CA ARG A 108 -8.08 15.18 2.01
C ARG A 108 -7.51 16.15 0.97
N TYR A 109 -6.48 16.91 1.33
CA TYR A 109 -5.87 17.93 0.47
C TYR A 109 -4.35 17.75 0.32
N ARG A 110 -3.83 16.55 0.62
CA ARG A 110 -2.39 16.27 0.56
C ARG A 110 -2.05 15.29 -0.54
N GLY A 111 -0.91 15.52 -1.17
CA GLY A 111 -0.27 14.54 -2.04
C GLY A 111 0.48 13.46 -1.26
N SER A 112 0.71 12.33 -1.91
CA SER A 112 1.47 11.20 -1.42
C SER A 112 2.43 10.73 -2.51
N GLY A 113 3.74 10.82 -2.23
CA GLY A 113 4.77 10.26 -3.11
C GLY A 113 4.56 8.78 -3.37
N ILE A 114 4.08 8.02 -2.37
CA ILE A 114 3.85 6.57 -2.49
C ILE A 114 2.75 6.25 -3.51
N ILE A 115 1.68 7.06 -3.56
CA ILE A 115 0.63 6.90 -4.58
C ILE A 115 1.21 7.20 -5.97
N ILE A 116 1.97 8.29 -6.10
CA ILE A 116 2.62 8.68 -7.36
C ILE A 116 3.58 7.58 -7.84
N ASP A 117 4.44 7.09 -6.95
CA ASP A 117 5.41 6.04 -7.23
C ASP A 117 4.70 4.75 -7.67
N ALA A 118 3.64 4.34 -6.97
CA ALA A 118 2.86 3.16 -7.31
C ALA A 118 2.22 3.28 -8.70
N VAL A 119 1.64 4.44 -9.04
CA VAL A 119 1.06 4.70 -10.36
C VAL A 119 2.14 4.64 -11.45
N LEU A 120 3.29 5.28 -11.23
CA LEU A 120 4.42 5.22 -12.18
C LEU A 120 4.94 3.79 -12.36
N ALA A 121 4.98 3.00 -11.29
CA ALA A 121 5.39 1.61 -11.28
C ALA A 121 4.31 0.62 -11.75
N ARG A 122 3.13 1.12 -12.13
CA ARG A 122 1.95 0.33 -12.53
C ARG A 122 1.59 -0.73 -11.49
N ARG A 123 1.55 -0.30 -10.23
CA ARG A 123 1.14 -1.12 -9.11
C ARG A 123 -0.27 -0.72 -8.69
N PRO A 124 -1.19 -1.70 -8.54
CA PRO A 124 -2.51 -1.41 -8.00
C PRO A 124 -2.40 -0.92 -6.55
N LEU A 125 -3.39 -0.16 -6.14
CA LEU A 125 -3.47 0.49 -4.84
C LEU A 125 -4.75 0.07 -4.13
N VAL A 126 -4.72 -0.18 -2.82
CA VAL A 126 -5.94 -0.04 -2.00
C VAL A 126 -5.76 1.20 -1.13
N VAL A 127 -6.70 2.13 -1.23
CA VAL A 127 -6.64 3.44 -0.56
C VAL A 127 -7.89 3.67 0.27
N ASN A 128 -7.81 4.53 1.28
CA ASN A 128 -9.03 4.99 1.93
C ASN A 128 -9.90 5.82 1.00
N GLU A 129 -11.22 5.69 1.13
CA GLU A 129 -12.15 6.63 0.52
C GLU A 129 -11.94 8.06 1.08
N GLY A 130 -12.13 9.07 0.24
CA GLY A 130 -12.06 10.47 0.64
C GLY A 130 -10.66 11.11 0.66
N ILE A 131 -9.59 10.42 0.25
CA ILE A 131 -8.25 11.02 0.12
C ILE A 131 -8.13 11.92 -1.13
N GLY A 132 -7.29 12.96 -1.04
CA GLY A 132 -7.13 14.03 -2.04
C GLY A 132 -6.43 13.66 -3.35
N MET A 133 -6.33 12.36 -3.67
CA MET A 133 -5.56 11.86 -4.82
C MET A 133 -6.41 11.07 -5.83
N LYS A 134 -7.72 11.29 -5.82
CA LYS A 134 -8.68 10.61 -6.72
C LYS A 134 -8.27 10.66 -8.20
N ARG A 135 -7.66 11.77 -8.65
CA ARG A 135 -7.17 11.91 -10.02
C ARG A 135 -6.19 10.81 -10.42
N HIS A 136 -5.40 10.27 -9.48
CA HIS A 136 -4.41 9.22 -9.74
C HIS A 136 -4.97 7.81 -9.53
N THR A 137 -6.17 7.67 -8.96
CA THR A 137 -6.78 6.38 -8.58
C THR A 137 -8.10 6.09 -9.31
N GLN A 138 -8.63 7.05 -10.07
CA GLN A 138 -9.93 6.96 -10.76
C GLN A 138 -9.94 6.10 -12.02
N PHE A 139 -8.82 5.50 -12.43
CA PHE A 139 -8.72 4.75 -13.69
C PHE A 139 -9.09 3.27 -13.52
N GLY A 140 -9.69 2.88 -12.40
CA GLY A 140 -9.85 1.46 -12.04
C GLY A 140 -8.53 0.80 -11.63
N ASN A 141 -7.50 1.60 -11.34
CA ASN A 141 -6.18 1.17 -10.88
C ASN A 141 -6.08 1.07 -9.35
N ALA A 142 -7.14 1.42 -8.62
CA ALA A 142 -7.20 1.37 -7.18
C ALA A 142 -8.54 0.83 -6.67
N GLY A 143 -8.49 0.15 -5.53
CA GLY A 143 -9.61 -0.17 -4.66
C GLY A 143 -9.80 0.92 -3.60
N ALA A 144 -11.05 1.21 -3.26
CA ALA A 144 -11.41 2.10 -2.15
C ALA A 144 -11.91 1.27 -0.97
N ALA A 145 -11.50 1.63 0.24
CA ALA A 145 -11.93 0.98 1.47
C ALA A 145 -12.12 2.00 2.60
N GLU A 146 -13.14 1.83 3.43
CA GLU A 146 -13.38 2.65 4.61
C GLU A 146 -12.81 2.00 5.89
N ASP A 147 -12.85 0.67 5.96
CA ASP A 147 -12.43 -0.09 7.13
C ASP A 147 -11.55 -1.31 6.81
N SER A 148 -11.10 -2.00 7.86
CA SER A 148 -10.17 -3.14 7.76
C SER A 148 -10.73 -4.33 6.98
N GLU A 149 -12.05 -4.57 7.03
CA GLU A 149 -12.68 -5.65 6.27
C GLU A 149 -12.73 -5.32 4.79
N GLU A 150 -13.14 -4.10 4.44
CA GLU A 150 -13.12 -3.63 3.05
C GLU A 150 -11.70 -3.61 2.48
N PHE A 151 -10.70 -3.20 3.27
CA PHE A 151 -9.30 -3.31 2.86
C PHE A 151 -8.92 -4.75 2.52
N ALA A 152 -9.30 -5.71 3.35
CA ALA A 152 -9.03 -7.11 3.10
C ALA A 152 -9.74 -7.63 1.83
N GLU A 153 -11.00 -7.23 1.60
CA GLU A 153 -11.77 -7.58 0.40
C GLU A 153 -11.11 -7.03 -0.86
N GLU A 154 -10.77 -5.76 -0.84
CA GLU A 154 -10.13 -5.08 -1.97
C GLU A 154 -8.74 -5.66 -2.27
N ILE A 155 -7.95 -6.01 -1.25
CA ILE A 155 -6.67 -6.72 -1.43
C ILE A 155 -6.91 -8.04 -2.18
N ILE A 156 -7.85 -8.88 -1.74
CA ILE A 156 -8.13 -10.16 -2.38
C ILE A 156 -8.63 -9.94 -3.82
N ARG A 157 -9.59 -9.03 -4.00
CA ARG A 157 -10.20 -8.72 -5.30
C ARG A 157 -9.14 -8.26 -6.30
N MET A 158 -8.31 -7.28 -5.93
CA MET A 158 -7.30 -6.71 -6.82
C MET A 158 -6.18 -7.73 -7.15
N VAL A 159 -5.77 -8.56 -6.19
CA VAL A 159 -4.79 -9.62 -6.46
C VAL A 159 -5.37 -10.70 -7.37
N ALA A 160 -6.64 -11.07 -7.21
CA ALA A 160 -7.32 -12.06 -8.06
C ALA A 160 -7.50 -11.55 -9.49
N THR A 161 -7.92 -10.29 -9.64
CA THR A 161 -8.20 -9.64 -10.93
C THR A 161 -6.99 -8.95 -11.55
N ARG A 162 -5.78 -9.12 -10.99
CA ARG A 162 -4.56 -8.39 -11.40
C ARG A 162 -4.23 -8.45 -12.91
N HIS A 163 -4.62 -9.53 -13.57
CA HIS A 163 -4.39 -9.74 -15.00
C HIS A 163 -5.27 -8.84 -15.88
N GLU A 164 -6.39 -8.37 -15.35
CA GLU A 164 -7.36 -7.48 -16.01
C GLU A 164 -7.01 -6.00 -15.79
N LEU A 165 -6.14 -5.68 -14.83
CA LEU A 165 -5.82 -4.29 -14.45
C LEU A 165 -4.82 -3.60 -15.40
N GLY A 166 -4.27 -4.32 -16.39
CA GLY A 166 -3.16 -3.83 -17.22
C GLY A 166 -3.43 -2.48 -17.88
N ASP A 167 -4.56 -2.36 -18.57
CA ASP A 167 -4.94 -1.15 -19.31
C ASP A 167 -5.26 0.01 -18.35
N ASN A 168 -5.91 -0.28 -17.23
CA ASN A 168 -6.22 0.70 -16.17
C ASN A 168 -4.96 1.28 -15.54
N LEU A 169 -3.98 0.42 -15.22
CA LEU A 169 -2.69 0.82 -14.66
C LEU A 169 -1.89 1.65 -15.65
N GLU A 170 -1.91 1.28 -16.93
CA GLU A 170 -1.25 2.04 -17.98
C GLU A 170 -1.91 3.41 -18.21
N ALA A 171 -3.24 3.48 -18.23
CA ALA A 171 -3.98 4.73 -18.36
C ALA A 171 -3.64 5.71 -17.23
N ALA A 172 -3.60 5.23 -15.97
CA ALA A 172 -3.21 6.04 -14.82
C ALA A 172 -1.78 6.59 -14.96
N ARG A 173 -0.84 5.74 -15.39
CA ARG A 173 0.55 6.15 -15.62
C ARG A 173 0.67 7.20 -16.71
N GLN A 174 -0.02 7.01 -17.84
CA GLN A 174 0.04 7.92 -18.97
C GLN A 174 -0.58 9.28 -18.65
N ASP A 175 -1.64 9.33 -17.85
CA ASP A 175 -2.17 10.60 -17.36
C ASP A 175 -1.16 11.35 -16.49
N LEU A 176 -0.51 10.65 -15.57
CA LEU A 176 0.52 11.24 -14.71
C LEU A 176 1.72 11.74 -15.51
N LEU A 177 2.21 10.98 -16.49
CA LEU A 177 3.31 11.42 -17.36
C LEU A 177 2.94 12.67 -18.16
N ARG A 178 1.74 12.71 -18.75
CA ARG A 178 1.24 13.91 -19.46
C ARG A 178 1.16 15.12 -18.55
N GLN A 179 0.82 14.95 -17.27
CA GLN A 179 0.84 16.05 -16.30
C GLN A 179 2.26 16.55 -16.05
N LEU A 180 3.23 15.64 -15.86
CA LEU A 180 4.63 16.00 -15.64
C LEU A 180 5.21 16.75 -16.84
N ASP A 181 4.91 16.30 -18.07
CA ASP A 181 5.34 16.97 -19.29
C ASP A 181 4.75 18.38 -19.42
N ARG A 182 3.46 18.56 -19.13
CA ARG A 182 2.80 19.87 -19.11
C ARG A 182 3.44 20.81 -18.08
N THR A 183 3.67 20.31 -16.87
CA THR A 183 4.33 21.08 -15.81
C THR A 183 5.75 21.48 -16.21
N ARG A 184 6.52 20.57 -16.80
CA ARG A 184 7.87 20.86 -17.30
C ARG A 184 7.85 21.93 -18.38
N ALA A 185 6.92 21.86 -19.33
CA ALA A 185 6.78 22.86 -20.39
C ALA A 185 6.42 24.24 -19.82
N LEU A 186 5.50 24.30 -18.86
CA LEU A 186 5.13 25.55 -18.19
C LEU A 186 6.33 26.15 -17.46
N LEU A 187 7.07 25.36 -16.68
CA LEU A 187 8.26 25.84 -15.98
C LEU A 187 9.34 26.34 -16.94
N ALA A 188 9.52 25.68 -18.08
CA ALA A 188 10.45 26.14 -19.12
C ALA A 188 10.02 27.45 -19.77
N SER A 189 8.71 27.74 -19.87
CA SER A 189 8.22 29.04 -20.38
C SER A 189 8.32 30.19 -19.38
N LEU A 190 8.60 29.89 -18.11
CA LEU A 190 8.77 30.87 -17.03
C LEU A 190 10.24 31.21 -16.75
N ALA A 191 11.18 30.45 -17.33
CA ALA A 191 12.62 30.63 -17.20
C ALA A 191 13.16 31.45 -18.38
#